data_AF-C4WVH1-F1
#
_entry.id   AF-C4WVH1-F1
#
_cell.length_a   1.000
_cell.length_b   1.000
_cell.length_c   1.000
_cell.angle_alpha   90.00
_cell.angle_beta   90.00
_cell.angle_gamma   90.00
#
_symmetry.space_group_name_H-M   'P 1'
#
loop_
_entity.id
_entity.type
_entity.pdbx_description
1 polymer ?
#
loop_
_entity_poly.entity_id
_entity_poly.type
_entity_poly.pdbx_seq_one_letter_code
_entity_poly.pdbx_strand_id
1 'polypeptide(L)'
;MFLSYAVVPVFVFTVLLNFFNLYAPIDSLMCGQNFTCCEECLNSTCHTQMNRTCTINPDNITYACFTCDPDPSGNVQYYSEAECTATCKEPTKKCICDGACWSCMVTESVDLTKFVCAMPTLAVDETCAVVPYGSNCTAPATSGP
;
A
#
# COMPACT_ATOMS: atom_id res chain seq x y z
N MET A 1 -19.79 -46.07 14.61
CA MET A 1 -20.26 -45.01 13.71
C MET A 1 -19.74 -43.67 14.19
N PHE A 2 -18.44 -43.34 14.08
CA PHE A 2 -17.89 -42.08 14.63
C PHE A 2 -16.62 -41.55 13.92
N LEU A 3 -16.33 -41.93 12.66
CA LEU A 3 -15.25 -41.27 11.91
C LEU A 3 -15.71 -40.08 11.06
N SER A 4 -17.02 -39.88 10.88
CA SER A 4 -17.58 -38.85 9.99
C SER A 4 -17.76 -37.47 10.62
N TYR A 5 -17.77 -37.36 11.96
CA TYR A 5 -18.06 -36.08 12.63
C TYR A 5 -16.88 -35.10 12.70
N ALA A 6 -15.64 -35.58 12.55
CA ALA A 6 -14.46 -34.72 12.59
C ALA A 6 -13.96 -34.31 11.18
N VAL A 7 -14.23 -35.11 10.15
CA VAL A 7 -13.71 -34.84 8.79
C VAL A 7 -14.54 -33.78 8.07
N VAL A 8 -15.86 -33.81 8.26
CA VAL A 8 -16.79 -32.85 7.66
C VAL A 8 -16.52 -31.41 8.10
N PRO A 9 -16.37 -31.08 9.41
CA PRO A 9 -16.10 -29.71 9.81
C PRO A 9 -14.74 -29.23 9.30
N VAL A 10 -13.69 -30.06 9.35
CA VAL A 10 -12.36 -29.67 8.86
C VAL A 10 -12.42 -29.30 7.38
N PHE A 11 -13.08 -30.12 6.55
CA PHE A 11 -13.25 -29.84 5.12
C PHE A 11 -14.05 -28.56 4.86
N VAL A 12 -15.11 -28.31 5.64
CA VAL A 12 -15.91 -27.08 5.55
C VAL A 12 -15.07 -25.86 5.96
N PHE A 13 -14.25 -25.95 7.01
CA PHE A 13 -13.35 -24.87 7.41
C PHE A 13 -12.26 -24.59 6.36
N THR A 14 -11.66 -25.60 5.74
CA THR A 14 -10.66 -25.37 4.66
C THR A 14 -11.28 -24.77 3.41
N VAL A 15 -12.51 -25.15 3.06
CA VAL A 15 -13.24 -24.56 1.93
C VAL A 15 -13.63 -23.12 2.25
N LEU A 16 -14.13 -22.83 3.46
CA LEU A 16 -14.44 -21.46 3.88
C LEU A 16 -13.20 -20.57 3.93
N LEU A 17 -12.08 -21.05 4.51
CA LEU A 17 -10.82 -20.30 4.53
C LEU A 17 -10.28 -20.05 3.12
N ASN A 18 -10.39 -21.00 2.19
CA ASN A 18 -10.05 -20.75 0.78
C ASN A 18 -11.00 -19.74 0.13
N PHE A 19 -12.30 -19.82 0.41
CA PHE A 19 -13.28 -18.90 -0.16
C PHE A 19 -13.07 -17.48 0.35
N PHE A 20 -12.79 -17.26 1.63
CA PHE A 20 -12.45 -15.94 2.17
C PHE A 20 -11.11 -15.41 1.66
N ASN A 21 -10.13 -16.27 1.37
CA ASN A 21 -8.87 -15.84 0.73
C ASN A 21 -9.07 -15.45 -0.75
N LEU A 22 -10.06 -16.06 -1.44
CA LEU A 22 -10.34 -15.79 -2.86
C LEU A 22 -11.39 -14.69 -3.09
N TYR A 23 -12.28 -14.47 -2.13
CA TYR A 23 -13.41 -13.53 -2.18
C TYR A 23 -13.37 -12.46 -1.07
N ALA A 24 -12.20 -12.19 -0.49
CA ALA A 24 -12.02 -10.95 0.25
C ALA A 24 -12.33 -9.79 -0.73
N PRO A 25 -13.26 -8.89 -0.39
CA PRO A 25 -13.58 -7.75 -1.24
C PRO A 25 -12.30 -6.97 -1.46
N ILE A 26 -11.95 -6.81 -2.73
CA ILE A 26 -10.78 -6.11 -3.20
C ILE A 26 -11.11 -4.62 -3.11
N ASP A 27 -11.19 -4.12 -1.89
CA ASP A 27 -10.83 -2.73 -1.66
C ASP A 27 -9.36 -2.60 -2.08
N SER A 28 -8.97 -1.48 -2.66
CA SER A 28 -7.58 -1.13 -2.89
C SER A 28 -6.84 -1.18 -1.57
N LEU A 29 -6.36 -2.38 -1.23
CA LEU A 29 -5.62 -2.65 -0.01
C LEU A 29 -4.34 -1.88 -0.18
N MET A 30 -4.27 -0.73 0.48
CA MET A 30 -3.01 -0.27 1.03
C MET A 30 -2.42 -1.47 1.78
N CYS A 31 -1.51 -2.19 1.13
CA CYS A 31 -0.69 -3.21 1.77
C CYS A 31 0.26 -2.44 2.69
N GLY A 32 -0.23 -2.11 3.87
CA GLY A 32 0.46 -1.25 4.80
C GLY A 32 0.44 -1.82 6.22
N GLN A 33 1.56 -1.67 6.90
CA GLN A 33 1.66 -1.96 8.32
C GLN A 33 1.40 -0.67 9.08
N ASN A 34 0.49 -0.73 10.06
CA ASN A 34 0.24 0.36 11.00
C ASN A 34 1.02 0.11 12.29
N PHE A 35 1.55 1.19 12.86
CA PHE A 35 2.39 1.18 14.04
C PHE A 35 1.89 2.25 15.03
N THR A 36 1.99 1.96 16.32
CA THR A 36 1.68 2.94 17.37
C THR A 36 2.85 3.86 17.66
N CYS A 37 4.08 3.42 17.37
CA CYS A 37 5.30 4.18 17.60
C CYS A 37 6.08 4.39 16.31
N CYS A 38 6.74 5.54 16.19
CA CYS A 38 7.57 5.84 15.03
C CYS A 38 8.75 4.88 14.92
N GLU A 39 9.42 4.54 16.03
CA GLU A 39 10.59 3.65 15.96
C GLU A 39 10.22 2.24 15.49
N GLU A 40 8.99 1.78 15.76
CA GLU A 40 8.51 0.51 15.24
C GLU A 40 8.34 0.55 13.72
N CYS A 41 7.85 1.68 13.19
CA CYS A 41 7.76 1.88 11.75
C CYS A 41 9.14 1.94 11.10
N LEU A 42 10.07 2.72 11.66
CA LEU A 42 11.44 2.82 11.13
C LEU A 42 12.20 1.49 11.22
N ASN A 43 11.94 0.66 12.22
CA ASN A 43 12.53 -0.68 12.31
C ASN A 43 11.78 -1.74 11.51
N SER A 44 10.67 -1.41 10.86
CA SER A 44 9.89 -2.37 10.08
C SER A 44 10.64 -2.84 8.84
N THR A 45 10.30 -4.03 8.36
CA THR A 45 10.80 -4.55 7.07
C THR A 45 10.43 -3.63 5.90
N CYS A 46 9.25 -3.00 5.97
CA CYS A 46 8.79 -2.06 4.95
C CYS A 46 9.74 -0.85 4.84
N HIS A 47 10.20 -0.29 5.95
CA HIS A 47 11.20 0.78 5.92
C HIS A 47 12.61 0.24 5.61
N THR A 48 13.10 -0.71 6.41
CA THR A 48 14.51 -1.14 6.38
C THR A 48 14.92 -1.93 5.14
N GLN A 49 14.05 -2.78 4.60
CA GLN A 49 14.38 -3.64 3.45
C GLN A 49 13.78 -3.13 2.14
N MET A 50 12.57 -2.57 2.20
CA MET A 50 11.88 -2.06 1.01
C MET A 50 12.12 -0.56 0.79
N ASN A 51 12.88 0.10 1.67
CA ASN A 51 13.23 1.51 1.61
C ASN A 51 11.99 2.41 1.46
N ARG A 52 10.91 2.09 2.19
CA ARG A 52 9.65 2.83 2.15
C ARG A 52 9.59 3.84 3.28
N THR A 53 9.01 4.99 2.99
CA THR A 53 8.86 6.08 3.96
C THR A 53 7.77 5.74 4.97
N CYS A 54 8.07 5.97 6.24
CA CYS A 54 7.07 5.95 7.30
C CYS A 54 6.25 7.24 7.25
N THR A 55 4.93 7.07 7.14
CA THR A 55 3.95 8.16 7.08
C THR A 55 3.15 8.26 8.35
N ILE A 56 2.53 9.42 8.56
CA ILE A 56 1.59 9.62 9.66
C ILE A 56 0.18 9.41 9.11
N ASN A 57 -0.60 8.58 9.79
CA ASN A 57 -1.99 8.34 9.43
C ASN A 57 -2.87 9.58 9.65
N PRO A 58 -4.07 9.65 9.06
CA PRO A 58 -4.97 10.80 9.21
C PRO A 58 -5.38 11.10 10.66
N ASP A 59 -5.21 10.14 11.57
CA ASP A 59 -5.45 10.32 13.01
C ASP A 59 -4.35 11.16 13.70
N ASN A 60 -3.22 11.42 13.04
CA ASN A 60 -2.04 12.11 13.53
C ASN A 60 -1.38 11.47 14.76
N ILE A 61 -1.70 10.20 15.07
CA ILE A 61 -1.21 9.49 16.25
C ILE A 61 -0.54 8.18 15.86
N THR A 62 -1.00 7.54 14.78
CA THR A 62 -0.42 6.29 14.30
C THR A 62 0.45 6.51 13.07
N TYR A 63 1.39 5.60 12.87
CA TYR A 63 2.32 5.61 11.75
C TYR A 63 1.98 4.48 10.80
N ALA A 64 2.23 4.67 9.51
CA ALA A 64 2.03 3.66 8.50
C ALA A 64 3.27 3.53 7.62
N CYS A 65 3.54 2.31 7.17
CA CYS A 65 4.44 2.07 6.05
C CYS A 65 3.69 1.25 5.03
N PHE A 66 3.52 1.77 3.81
CA PHE A 66 2.69 1.17 2.79
C PHE A 66 3.49 0.82 1.52
N THR A 67 2.97 -0.16 0.79
CA THR A 67 3.47 -0.53 -0.53
C THR A 67 2.45 -0.21 -1.61
N CYS A 68 2.96 0.25 -2.76
CA CYS A 68 2.18 0.42 -3.98
C CYS A 68 2.47 -0.77 -4.89
N ASP A 69 1.94 -1.93 -4.50
CA ASP A 69 2.03 -3.14 -5.29
C ASP A 69 1.16 -3.03 -6.56
N PRO A 70 1.44 -3.78 -7.64
CA PRO A 70 0.59 -3.77 -8.82
C PRO A 70 -0.87 -4.03 -8.45
N ASP A 71 -1.79 -3.29 -9.06
CA ASP A 71 -3.20 -3.49 -8.83
C ASP A 71 -3.66 -4.89 -9.31
N PRO A 72 -4.89 -5.35 -8.96
CA PRO A 72 -5.40 -6.64 -9.42
C PRO A 72 -5.51 -6.80 -10.94
N SER A 73 -5.50 -5.69 -11.67
CA SER A 73 -5.51 -5.65 -13.14
C SER A 73 -4.08 -5.70 -13.73
N GLY A 74 -3.05 -5.75 -12.87
CA GLY A 74 -1.64 -5.76 -13.24
C GLY A 74 -1.06 -4.39 -13.56
N ASN A 75 -1.78 -3.29 -13.29
CA ASN A 75 -1.23 -1.95 -13.51
C ASN A 75 -0.20 -1.63 -12.43
N VAL A 76 0.96 -1.13 -12.86
CA VAL A 76 1.99 -0.63 -11.96
C VAL A 76 1.45 0.56 -11.16
N GLN A 77 1.77 0.59 -9.88
CA GLN A 77 1.44 1.69 -8.98
C GLN A 77 2.72 2.44 -8.56
N TYR A 78 2.56 3.70 -8.20
CA TYR A 78 3.64 4.66 -7.91
C TYR A 78 3.34 5.42 -6.63
N TYR A 79 4.40 5.86 -5.94
CA TYR A 79 4.29 6.55 -4.65
C TYR A 79 4.11 8.06 -4.79
N SER A 80 4.22 8.58 -6.01
CA SER A 80 4.00 9.99 -6.32
C SER A 80 3.39 10.19 -7.71
N GLU A 81 2.68 11.31 -7.87
CA GLU A 81 2.15 11.73 -9.16
C GLU A 81 3.27 12.00 -10.17
N ALA A 82 4.38 12.58 -9.72
CA ALA A 82 5.53 12.88 -10.55
C ALA A 82 6.15 11.61 -11.17
N GLU A 83 6.32 10.56 -10.37
CA GLU A 83 6.79 9.25 -10.86
C GLU A 83 5.79 8.65 -11.86
N CYS A 84 4.50 8.66 -11.51
CA CYS A 84 3.48 8.13 -12.40
C CYS A 84 3.47 8.88 -13.74
N THR A 85 3.46 10.21 -13.75
CA THR A 85 3.43 11.03 -14.98
C THR A 85 4.74 10.95 -15.77
N ALA A 86 5.86 10.70 -15.10
CA ALA A 86 7.13 10.41 -15.76
C ALA A 86 7.07 9.11 -16.58
N THR A 87 6.35 8.08 -16.13
CA THR A 87 6.23 6.80 -16.85
C THR A 87 4.98 6.70 -17.72
N CYS A 88 3.88 7.37 -17.36
CA CYS A 88 2.60 7.35 -18.06
C CYS A 88 2.63 8.28 -19.29
N LYS A 89 3.15 7.78 -20.41
CA LYS A 89 3.31 8.56 -21.66
C LYS A 89 2.20 8.39 -22.69
N GLU A 90 1.32 7.40 -22.51
CA GLU A 90 0.24 7.15 -23.45
C GLU A 90 -0.85 8.24 -23.34
N PRO A 91 -1.28 8.85 -24.46
CA PRO A 91 -2.23 9.97 -24.43
C PRO A 91 -3.64 9.59 -23.95
N THR A 92 -4.00 8.31 -24.04
CA THR A 92 -5.28 7.76 -23.59
C THR A 92 -5.27 7.35 -22.11
N LYS A 93 -4.10 7.41 -21.46
CA LYS A 93 -3.93 7.08 -20.05
C LYS A 93 -3.66 8.33 -19.23
N LYS A 94 -4.12 8.32 -17.98
CA LYS A 94 -3.78 9.35 -16.99
C LYS A 94 -3.40 8.70 -15.69
N CYS A 95 -2.61 9.43 -14.92
CA CYS A 95 -2.33 9.08 -13.54
C CYS A 95 -3.56 9.36 -12.68
N ILE A 96 -4.08 8.30 -12.06
CA ILE A 96 -5.20 8.34 -11.14
C ILE A 96 -4.66 7.95 -9.76
N CYS A 97 -5.02 8.72 -8.74
CA CYS A 97 -4.70 8.41 -7.37
C CYS A 97 -5.81 7.53 -6.78
N ASP A 98 -5.41 6.45 -6.11
CA ASP A 98 -6.30 5.60 -5.32
C ASP A 98 -5.60 5.15 -4.04
N GLY A 99 -6.24 5.40 -2.90
CA GLY A 99 -5.61 5.28 -1.60
C GLY A 99 -4.33 6.12 -1.53
N ALA A 100 -3.24 5.50 -1.11
CA ALA A 100 -1.93 6.14 -0.99
C ALA A 100 -1.03 5.97 -2.24
N CYS A 101 -1.59 5.58 -3.38
CA CYS A 101 -0.84 5.21 -4.57
C CYS A 101 -1.39 5.86 -5.85
N TRP A 102 -0.53 5.98 -6.85
CA TRP A 102 -0.86 6.48 -8.19
C TRP A 102 -0.76 5.37 -9.22
N SER A 103 -1.67 5.29 -10.17
CA SER A 103 -1.61 4.32 -11.26
C SER A 103 -1.90 4.96 -12.61
N CYS A 104 -1.22 4.49 -13.66
CA CYS A 104 -1.41 4.94 -15.04
C CYS A 104 -2.51 4.10 -15.71
N MET A 105 -3.72 4.64 -15.79
CA MET A 105 -4.89 3.91 -16.27
C MET A 105 -5.56 4.59 -17.46
N VAL A 106 -6.25 3.80 -18.29
CA VAL A 106 -7.07 4.31 -19.40
C VAL A 106 -8.33 4.96 -18.83
N THR A 107 -8.52 6.26 -19.03
CA THR A 107 -9.62 6.99 -18.38
C THR A 107 -10.99 6.78 -19.03
N GLU A 108 -11.04 6.33 -20.28
CA GLU A 108 -12.31 6.16 -21.00
C GLU A 108 -13.08 4.90 -20.61
N SER A 109 -12.39 3.90 -20.05
CA SER A 109 -12.96 2.60 -19.72
C SER A 109 -13.19 2.39 -18.22
N VAL A 110 -12.95 3.40 -17.40
CA VAL A 110 -12.90 3.26 -15.94
C VAL A 110 -13.74 4.33 -15.27
N ASP A 111 -14.59 3.92 -14.33
CA ASP A 111 -15.40 4.83 -13.52
C ASP A 111 -14.53 5.53 -12.47
N LEU A 112 -14.17 6.78 -12.76
CA LEU A 112 -13.29 7.59 -11.92
C LEU A 112 -13.86 7.86 -10.52
N THR A 113 -15.18 7.74 -10.33
CA THR A 113 -15.82 8.01 -9.04
C THR A 113 -15.51 6.96 -7.98
N LYS A 114 -14.95 5.82 -8.39
CA LYS A 114 -14.58 4.71 -7.50
C LYS A 114 -13.20 4.88 -6.86
N PHE A 115 -12.37 5.78 -7.38
CA PHE A 115 -11.03 6.01 -6.82
C PHE A 115 -11.07 7.12 -5.79
N VAL A 116 -10.49 6.85 -4.63
CA VAL A 116 -10.44 7.81 -3.54
C VAL A 116 -8.99 8.08 -3.21
N CYS A 117 -8.52 9.28 -3.54
CA CYS A 117 -7.17 9.67 -3.20
C CYS A 117 -7.03 9.94 -1.71
N ALA A 118 -6.12 9.22 -1.06
CA ALA A 118 -5.79 9.32 0.35
C ALA A 118 -4.25 9.34 0.53
N MET A 119 -3.57 10.14 -0.29
CA MET A 119 -2.12 10.34 -0.19
C MET A 119 -1.74 10.91 1.18
N PRO A 120 -0.72 10.37 1.86
CA PRO A 120 -0.19 10.97 3.06
C PRO A 120 0.33 12.38 2.77
N THR A 121 0.13 13.28 3.72
CA THR A 121 0.67 14.64 3.67
C THR A 121 1.90 14.81 4.56
N LEU A 122 2.06 13.91 5.54
CA LEU A 122 3.12 13.92 6.53
C LEU A 122 3.86 12.58 6.55
N ALA A 123 5.16 12.68 6.78
CA ALA A 123 6.08 11.59 6.98
C ALA A 123 6.94 11.83 8.22
N VAL A 124 7.69 10.82 8.61
CA VAL A 124 8.76 10.95 9.59
C VAL A 124 10.10 10.70 8.94
N ASP A 125 11.12 11.42 9.40
CA ASP A 125 12.52 11.12 9.09
C ASP A 125 13.10 10.06 10.02
N GLU A 126 14.39 9.73 9.82
CA GLU A 126 15.15 8.75 10.62
C GLU A 126 15.22 9.08 12.12
N THR A 127 14.90 10.32 12.51
CA THR A 127 14.90 10.79 13.90
C THR A 127 13.50 10.91 14.48
N CYS A 128 12.48 10.41 13.77
CA CYS A 128 11.07 10.58 14.09
C CYS A 128 10.58 12.03 14.07
N ALA A 129 11.31 12.93 13.40
CA ALA A 129 10.83 14.29 13.19
C ALA A 129 9.80 14.30 12.05
N VAL A 130 8.71 15.05 12.26
CA VAL A 130 7.64 15.17 11.26
C VAL A 130 8.10 16.05 10.10
N VAL A 131 8.00 15.53 8.89
CA VAL A 131 8.36 16.20 7.64
C VAL A 131 7.22 16.10 6.63
N PRO A 132 7.14 16.99 5.62
CA PRO A 132 6.15 16.84 4.56
C PRO A 132 6.40 15.56 3.75
N TYR A 133 5.33 14.84 3.41
CA TYR A 133 5.43 13.68 2.53
C TYR A 133 5.81 14.11 1.10
N GLY A 134 6.77 13.43 0.49
CA GLY A 134 7.22 13.69 -0.89
C GLY A 134 8.23 14.84 -1.06
N SER A 135 8.53 15.63 -0.02
CA SER A 135 9.66 16.56 -0.06
C SER A 135 10.94 15.81 0.33
N ASN A 136 11.75 15.40 -0.65
CA ASN A 136 13.09 14.77 -0.46
C ASN A 136 13.35 14.29 0.97
N CYS A 137 12.68 13.21 1.38
CA CYS A 137 13.12 12.42 2.52
C CYS A 137 14.42 11.78 2.04
N THR A 138 15.52 12.53 2.13
CA THR A 138 16.84 12.10 1.66
C THR A 138 17.17 10.86 2.48
N ALA A 139 17.00 9.69 1.86
CA ALA A 139 17.52 8.45 2.38
C ALA A 139 18.98 8.70 2.78
N PRO A 140 19.46 8.19 3.92
CA PRO A 140 20.86 8.29 4.24
C PRO A 140 21.63 7.68 3.08
N ALA A 141 22.47 8.50 2.42
CA ALA A 141 23.40 8.04 1.43
C ALA A 141 24.25 6.97 2.09
N THR A 142 24.04 5.70 1.73
CA THR A 142 24.92 4.61 2.15
C THR A 142 26.28 4.90 1.55
N SER A 143 27.16 5.49 2.34
CA SER A 143 28.60 5.53 2.09
C SER A 143 29.10 4.10 2.14
N GLY A 144 29.32 3.50 0.98
CA GLY A 144 30.01 2.22 0.87
C GLY A 144 31.48 2.35 1.26
N PRO A 145 32.08 1.32 1.87
CA PRO A 145 33.47 0.98 1.65
C PRO A 145 33.67 0.24 0.33
#